data_AF-A0A959FSD4-F1
#
_entry.id   AF-A0A959FSD4-F1
#
_cell.length_a   1.000
_cell.length_b   1.000
_cell.length_c   1.000
_cell.angle_alpha   90.00
_cell.angle_beta   90.00
_cell.angle_gamma   90.00
#
_symmetry.space_group_name_H-M   'P 1'
#
loop_
_entity.id
_entity.type
_entity.pdbx_description
1 polymer ?
#
loop_
_entity_poly.entity_id
_entity_poly.type
_entity_poly.pdbx_seq_one_letter_code
_entity_poly.pdbx_strand_id
1 'polypeptide(L)'
;MTVAELEELIRQYTAYLFSMVQDHCWNKLSGNCVYFLSEISEADSLRPVKMQKQTKDGRPLRPIRQIAEDMLAIYDKLYDINLCVHRAEDHRTIIDIRYYPKSSLAKDYCELVRDNPPMWHAKVPLPPGLGQSQQKFDINWDWA
;
A
#
# COMPACT_ATOMS: atom_id res chain seq x y z
N MET A 1 -19.39 -3.72 -6.82
CA MET A 1 -17.93 -3.94 -6.87
C MET A 1 -17.67 -5.26 -7.59
N THR A 2 -16.85 -5.23 -8.64
CA THR A 2 -16.41 -6.39 -9.42
C THR A 2 -14.89 -6.45 -9.45
N VAL A 3 -14.32 -7.57 -9.92
CA VAL A 3 -12.85 -7.70 -10.09
C VAL A 3 -12.31 -6.61 -11.04
N ALA A 4 -13.00 -6.35 -12.15
CA ALA A 4 -12.57 -5.34 -13.12
C ALA A 4 -12.61 -3.92 -12.54
N GLU A 5 -13.65 -3.59 -11.77
CA GLU A 5 -13.74 -2.30 -11.06
C GLU A 5 -12.61 -2.15 -10.02
N LEU A 6 -12.26 -3.22 -9.30
CA LEU A 6 -11.13 -3.20 -8.36
C LEU A 6 -9.78 -3.08 -9.05
N GLU A 7 -9.56 -3.81 -10.15
CA GLU A 7 -8.33 -3.66 -10.94
C GLU A 7 -8.14 -2.20 -11.38
N GLU A 8 -9.21 -1.56 -11.85
CA GLU A 8 -9.16 -0.18 -12.30
C GLU A 8 -8.89 0.79 -11.13
N LEU A 9 -9.52 0.60 -9.97
CA LEU A 9 -9.20 1.38 -8.76
C LEU A 9 -7.74 1.22 -8.34
N ILE A 10 -7.21 -0.01 -8.35
CA ILE A 10 -5.80 -0.28 -8.02
C ILE A 10 -4.88 0.43 -9.03
N ARG A 11 -5.20 0.44 -10.33
CA ARG A 11 -4.42 1.16 -11.35
C ARG A 11 -4.44 2.67 -11.09
N GLN A 12 -5.60 3.24 -10.82
CA GLN A 12 -5.74 4.68 -10.55
C GLN A 12 -4.91 5.10 -9.33
N TYR A 13 -5.01 4.35 -8.22
CA TYR A 13 -4.21 4.65 -7.03
C TYR A 13 -2.72 4.34 -7.20
N THR A 14 -2.35 3.37 -8.03
CA THR A 14 -0.95 3.13 -8.42
C THR A 14 -0.40 4.30 -9.22
N ALA A 15 -1.17 4.84 -10.18
CA ALA A 15 -0.77 6.02 -10.95
C ALA A 15 -0.63 7.27 -10.05
N TYR A 16 -1.57 7.47 -9.12
CA TYR A 16 -1.47 8.56 -8.14
C TYR A 16 -0.23 8.41 -7.25
N LEU A 17 0.04 7.19 -6.75
CA LEU A 17 1.26 6.89 -6.00
C LEU A 17 2.53 7.17 -6.82
N PHE A 18 2.54 6.82 -8.11
CA PHE A 18 3.69 7.08 -8.99
C PHE A 18 3.96 8.58 -9.13
N SER A 19 2.92 9.41 -9.28
CA SER A 19 3.06 10.86 -9.29
C SER A 19 3.71 11.35 -8.00
N MET A 20 3.20 10.93 -6.84
CA MET A 20 3.78 11.31 -5.55
C MET A 20 5.26 10.91 -5.42
N VAL A 21 5.62 9.72 -5.89
CA VAL A 21 7.01 9.26 -5.86
C VAL A 21 7.88 10.05 -6.83
N GLN A 22 7.40 10.44 -8.01
CA GLN A 22 8.16 11.27 -8.94
C GLN A 22 8.42 12.67 -8.38
N ASP A 23 7.49 13.20 -7.60
CA ASP A 23 7.61 14.51 -6.95
C ASP A 23 8.63 14.48 -5.79
N HIS A 24 8.64 13.38 -5.01
CA HIS A 24 9.39 13.30 -3.75
C HIS A 24 10.63 12.40 -3.77
N CYS A 25 10.81 11.57 -4.78
CA CYS A 25 11.90 10.59 -4.84
C CYS A 25 12.70 10.70 -6.14
N TRP A 26 13.94 10.22 -6.11
CA TRP A 26 14.81 10.18 -7.29
C TRP A 26 14.79 8.82 -8.02
N ASN A 27 14.07 7.84 -7.49
CA ASN A 27 13.95 6.51 -8.11
C ASN A 27 13.17 6.57 -9.42
N LYS A 28 13.66 5.82 -10.41
CA LYS A 28 12.89 5.50 -11.61
C LYS A 28 11.95 4.33 -11.29
N LEU A 29 10.65 4.54 -11.49
CA LEU A 29 9.66 3.48 -11.34
C LEU A 29 9.46 2.74 -12.68
N SER A 30 9.28 1.43 -12.59
CA SER A 30 8.92 0.58 -13.72
C SER A 30 7.40 0.46 -13.79
N GLY A 31 6.83 0.57 -14.99
CA GLY A 31 5.41 0.31 -15.22
C GLY A 31 5.02 -1.16 -15.03
N ASN A 32 6.00 -2.07 -14.96
CA ASN A 32 5.80 -3.48 -14.64
C ASN A 32 5.56 -3.65 -13.13
N CYS A 33 4.32 -3.44 -12.71
CA CYS A 33 3.94 -3.50 -11.30
C CYS A 33 3.58 -4.93 -10.88
N VAL A 34 4.10 -5.33 -9.73
CA VAL A 34 3.70 -6.54 -9.01
C VAL A 34 3.34 -6.16 -7.58
N TYR A 35 2.49 -6.97 -6.95
CA TYR A 35 1.79 -6.55 -5.75
C TYR A 35 1.85 -7.64 -4.69
N PHE A 36 1.74 -7.24 -3.44
CA PHE A 36 1.27 -8.15 -2.40
C PHE A 36 0.25 -7.43 -1.52
N LEU A 37 -0.66 -8.22 -0.95
CA LEU A 37 -1.71 -7.77 -0.06
C LEU A 37 -1.39 -8.17 1.38
N SER A 38 -1.55 -7.26 2.33
CA SER A 38 -1.34 -7.55 3.76
C SER A 38 -2.33 -6.80 4.65
N GLU A 39 -2.71 -7.41 5.76
CA GLU A 39 -3.48 -6.73 6.80
C GLU A 39 -2.56 -5.81 7.62
N ILE A 40 -3.06 -4.65 8.02
CA ILE A 40 -2.41 -3.74 8.96
C ILE A 40 -2.72 -4.24 10.37
N SER A 41 -1.72 -4.85 11.02
CA SER A 41 -1.84 -5.30 12.41
C SER A 41 -1.34 -4.26 13.40
N GLU A 42 -1.78 -4.30 14.65
CA GLU A 42 -1.22 -3.46 15.72
C GLU A 42 0.28 -3.66 15.89
N ALA A 43 0.75 -4.90 15.70
CA ALA A 43 2.18 -5.23 15.75
C ALA A 43 2.98 -4.56 14.62
N ASP A 44 2.35 -4.24 13.48
CA ASP A 44 3.02 -3.48 12.41
C ASP A 44 3.14 -2.01 12.77
N SER A 45 2.12 -1.42 13.39
CA SER A 45 2.12 -0.02 13.83
C SER A 45 3.25 0.30 14.83
N LEU A 46 3.66 -0.68 15.63
CA LEU A 46 4.72 -0.53 16.63
C LEU A 46 6.14 -0.74 16.06
N ARG A 47 6.27 -1.27 14.84
CA ARG A 47 7.57 -1.61 14.25
C ARG A 47 8.13 -0.46 13.40
N PRO A 48 9.45 -0.23 13.44
CA PRO A 48 10.11 0.65 12.48
C PRO A 48 9.81 0.22 11.03
N VAL A 49 9.65 1.19 10.13
CA VAL A 49 9.31 0.94 8.70
C VAL A 49 10.25 -0.07 8.05
N LYS A 50 11.55 0.02 8.33
CA LYS A 50 12.58 -0.92 7.84
C LYS A 50 12.27 -2.37 8.25
N MET A 51 11.87 -2.60 9.51
CA MET A 51 11.51 -3.92 9.99
C MET A 51 10.19 -4.44 9.40
N GLN A 52 9.20 -3.55 9.16
CA GLN A 52 7.95 -3.94 8.51
C GLN A 52 8.17 -4.41 7.06
N LYS A 53 9.09 -3.79 6.33
CA LYS A 53 9.39 -4.20 4.95
C LYS A 53 10.20 -5.50 4.91
N GLN A 54 11.16 -5.69 5.82
CA GLN A 54 11.92 -6.95 5.92
C GLN A 54 11.05 -8.17 6.27
N THR A 55 9.99 -8.02 7.08
CA THR A 55 9.08 -9.14 7.38
C THR A 55 8.19 -9.55 6.20
N LYS A 56 8.20 -8.76 5.13
CA LYS A 56 7.45 -8.99 3.90
C LYS A 56 8.32 -9.57 2.80
N ASP A 57 9.63 -9.65 2.98
CA ASP A 57 10.52 -10.34 2.06
C ASP A 57 10.14 -11.82 1.94
N GLY A 58 10.16 -12.33 0.72
CA GLY A 58 9.75 -13.70 0.40
C GLY A 58 8.24 -13.92 0.30
N ARG A 59 7.40 -12.90 0.55
CA ARG A 59 5.96 -13.02 0.28
C ARG A 59 5.71 -13.18 -1.23
N PRO A 60 4.72 -14.00 -1.62
CA PRO A 60 4.40 -14.18 -3.03
C PRO A 60 3.91 -12.87 -3.65
N LEU A 61 4.65 -12.43 -4.67
CA LEU A 61 4.27 -11.31 -5.52
C LEU A 61 3.25 -11.79 -6.55
N ARG A 62 2.17 -11.02 -6.70
CA ARG A 62 1.00 -11.38 -7.50
C ARG A 62 0.71 -10.29 -8.54
N PRO A 63 0.15 -10.66 -9.70
CA PRO A 63 -0.39 -9.70 -10.66
C PRO A 63 -1.65 -9.03 -10.11
N ILE A 64 -1.99 -7.87 -10.66
CA ILE A 64 -3.13 -7.05 -10.22
C ILE A 64 -4.47 -7.80 -10.16
N ARG A 65 -4.72 -8.69 -11.13
CA ARG A 65 -5.95 -9.49 -11.19
C ARG A 65 -6.14 -10.38 -9.97
N GLN A 66 -5.09 -11.09 -9.56
CA GLN A 66 -5.15 -11.96 -8.37
C GLN A 66 -5.37 -11.13 -7.09
N ILE A 67 -4.72 -9.96 -7.00
CA ILE A 67 -4.96 -9.05 -5.88
C ILE A 67 -6.40 -8.54 -5.86
N ALA A 68 -6.95 -8.17 -7.02
CA ALA A 68 -8.33 -7.72 -7.12
C ALA A 68 -9.32 -8.82 -6.72
N GLU A 69 -9.07 -10.07 -7.11
CA GLU A 69 -9.84 -11.25 -6.69
C GLU A 69 -9.77 -11.45 -5.16
N ASP A 70 -8.57 -11.41 -4.58
CA ASP A 70 -8.37 -11.54 -3.12
C ASP A 70 -9.03 -10.40 -2.34
N MET A 71 -8.91 -9.16 -2.83
CA MET A 71 -9.53 -7.98 -2.22
C MET A 71 -11.05 -8.03 -2.32
N LEU A 72 -11.61 -8.50 -3.45
CA LEU A 72 -13.05 -8.61 -3.64
C LEU A 72 -13.68 -9.52 -2.58
N ALA A 73 -13.01 -10.62 -2.24
CA ALA A 73 -13.49 -11.59 -1.24
C ALA A 73 -13.63 -10.99 0.18
N ILE A 74 -12.93 -9.89 0.47
CA ILE A 74 -12.95 -9.22 1.77
C ILE A 74 -13.46 -7.78 1.71
N TYR A 75 -13.83 -7.27 0.54
CA TYR A 75 -14.01 -5.83 0.27
C TYR A 75 -15.00 -5.16 1.23
N ASP A 76 -16.16 -5.78 1.46
CA ASP A 76 -17.22 -5.22 2.32
C ASP A 76 -16.79 -5.12 3.79
N LYS A 77 -15.77 -5.90 4.19
CA LYS A 77 -15.19 -5.92 5.53
C LYS A 77 -14.05 -4.93 5.70
N LEU A 78 -13.60 -4.27 4.62
CA LEU A 78 -12.48 -3.34 4.67
C LEU A 78 -12.94 -1.95 5.12
N TYR A 79 -12.11 -1.32 5.96
CA TYR A 79 -12.29 0.06 6.38
C TYR A 79 -11.31 0.99 5.65
N ASP A 80 -10.04 0.60 5.59
CA ASP A 80 -8.97 1.41 4.98
C ASP A 80 -8.07 0.54 4.09
N ILE A 81 -7.58 1.12 2.99
CA ILE A 81 -6.70 0.52 1.99
C ILE A 81 -5.59 1.52 1.68
N ASN A 82 -4.35 1.14 1.97
CA ASN A 82 -3.16 1.94 1.81
C ASN A 82 -2.23 1.32 0.77
N LEU A 83 -1.93 2.07 -0.29
CA LEU A 83 -0.93 1.71 -1.28
C LEU A 83 0.39 2.44 -1.00
N CYS A 84 1.50 1.72 -1.03
CA CYS A 84 2.83 2.31 -1.01
C CYS A 84 3.81 1.51 -1.87
N VAL A 85 4.87 2.16 -2.35
CA VAL A 85 5.95 1.45 -3.02
C VAL A 85 6.76 0.73 -1.94
N HIS A 86 6.78 -0.59 -2.03
CA HIS A 86 7.62 -1.43 -1.19
C HIS A 86 9.08 -1.30 -1.61
N ARG A 87 9.32 -1.44 -2.91
CA ARG A 87 10.64 -1.40 -3.54
C ARG A 87 10.53 -1.02 -5.02
N ALA A 88 11.44 -0.14 -5.47
CA ALA A 88 11.63 0.18 -6.87
C ALA A 88 12.87 -0.55 -7.40
N GLU A 89 12.70 -1.42 -8.39
CA GLU A 89 13.78 -2.13 -9.06
C GLU A 89 13.82 -1.74 -10.55
N ASP A 90 14.93 -2.02 -11.23
CA ASP A 90 15.13 -1.59 -12.63
C ASP A 90 14.07 -2.14 -13.59
N HIS A 91 13.57 -3.34 -13.33
CA HIS A 91 12.68 -4.09 -14.23
C HIS A 91 11.25 -4.24 -13.69
N ARG A 92 11.00 -3.87 -12.43
CA ARG A 92 9.67 -3.95 -11.81
C ARG A 92 9.53 -3.00 -10.63
N THR A 93 8.30 -2.65 -10.30
CA THR A 93 7.98 -1.92 -9.07
C THR A 93 7.06 -2.77 -8.21
N ILE A 94 7.46 -2.97 -6.96
CA ILE A 94 6.71 -3.78 -6.00
C ILE A 94 5.83 -2.83 -5.17
N ILE A 95 4.52 -3.04 -5.24
CA ILE A 95 3.52 -2.26 -4.51
C ILE A 95 2.99 -3.09 -3.33
N ASP A 96 3.03 -2.48 -2.15
CA ASP A 96 2.44 -3.01 -0.93
C ASP A 96 1.03 -2.42 -0.79
N ILE A 97 0.02 -3.29 -0.91
CA ILE A 97 -1.37 -2.94 -0.60
C ILE A 97 -1.67 -3.43 0.80
N ARG A 98 -1.96 -2.50 1.69
CA ARG A 98 -2.22 -2.78 3.11
C ARG A 98 -3.66 -2.43 3.45
N TYR A 99 -4.39 -3.34 4.07
CA TYR A 99 -5.78 -3.10 4.44
C TYR A 99 -6.00 -3.12 5.95
N TYR A 100 -6.95 -2.35 6.44
CA TYR A 100 -7.42 -2.40 7.82
C TYR A 100 -8.89 -2.84 7.84
N PRO A 101 -9.25 -3.94 8.51
CA PRO A 101 -10.62 -4.42 8.50
C PRO A 101 -11.50 -3.66 9.50
N LYS A 102 -12.78 -3.53 9.19
CA LYS A 102 -13.80 -2.92 10.07
C LYS A 102 -13.86 -3.61 11.44
N SER A 103 -13.59 -4.91 11.49
CA SER A 103 -13.56 -5.68 12.74
C SER A 103 -12.46 -5.27 13.71
N SER A 104 -11.43 -4.55 13.24
CA SER A 104 -10.36 -4.02 14.08
C SER A 104 -10.70 -2.65 14.69
N LEU A 105 -11.83 -2.04 14.29
CA LEU A 105 -12.32 -0.79 14.87
C LEU A 105 -13.01 -1.03 16.21
N ALA A 106 -13.06 0.01 17.05
CA ALA A 106 -13.90 0.01 18.24
C ALA A 106 -15.36 -0.27 17.86
N LYS A 107 -16.06 -1.09 18.66
CA LYS A 107 -17.39 -1.61 18.33
C LYS A 107 -18.37 -0.52 17.88
N ASP A 108 -18.53 0.52 18.69
CA ASP A 108 -19.48 1.61 18.41
C ASP A 108 -19.13 2.35 17.11
N TYR A 109 -17.84 2.46 16.78
CA TYR A 109 -17.39 3.08 15.54
C TYR A 109 -17.58 2.14 14.33
N CYS A 110 -17.36 0.84 14.50
CA CYS A 110 -17.64 -0.16 13.48
C CYS A 110 -19.13 -0.15 13.06
N GLU A 111 -20.05 0.05 14.00
CA GLU A 111 -21.47 0.21 13.72
C GLU A 111 -21.76 1.46 12.88
N LEU A 112 -21.08 2.57 13.18
CA LEU A 112 -21.22 3.84 12.45
C LEU A 112 -20.75 3.74 10.99
N VAL A 113 -19.69 2.96 10.72
CA VAL A 113 -19.06 2.87 9.38
C VAL A 113 -19.36 1.56 8.65
N ARG A 114 -20.33 0.78 9.14
CA ARG A 114 -20.64 -0.57 8.62
C ARG A 114 -20.93 -0.55 7.12
N ASP A 115 -21.72 0.42 6.67
CA ASP A 115 -22.17 0.53 5.28
C ASP A 115 -21.28 1.45 4.43
N ASN A 116 -20.22 2.02 5.03
CA ASN A 116 -19.29 2.86 4.29
C ASN A 116 -18.40 2.01 3.37
N PRO A 117 -18.09 2.49 2.15
CA PRO A 117 -17.05 1.89 1.33
C PRO A 117 -15.68 2.07 2.00
N PRO A 118 -14.70 1.18 1.73
CA PRO A 118 -13.36 1.37 2.24
C PRO A 118 -12.72 2.65 1.68
N MET A 119 -11.94 3.31 2.53
CA MET A 119 -11.15 4.47 2.14
C MET A 119 -9.87 4.03 1.45
N TRP A 120 -9.48 4.73 0.40
CA TRP A 120 -8.28 4.42 -0.37
C TRP A 120 -7.27 5.55 -0.23
N HIS A 121 -6.02 5.19 0.03
CA HIS A 121 -4.91 6.13 0.20
C HIS A 121 -3.67 5.66 -0.55
N ALA A 122 -2.88 6.61 -1.06
CA ALA A 122 -1.52 6.39 -1.50
C ALA A 122 -0.56 7.10 -0.53
N LYS A 123 0.52 6.42 -0.14
CA LYS A 123 1.48 6.91 0.85
C LYS A 123 2.91 6.67 0.38
N VAL A 124 3.77 7.67 0.55
CA VAL A 124 5.23 7.56 0.33
C VAL A 124 5.93 7.62 1.68
N PRO A 125 6.53 6.51 2.16
CA PRO A 125 7.22 6.49 3.46
C PRO A 125 8.47 7.36 3.46
N LEU A 126 8.52 8.35 4.35
CA LEU A 126 9.67 9.24 4.51
C LEU A 126 10.82 8.55 5.26
N PRO A 127 12.08 8.78 4.87
CA PRO A 127 13.24 8.39 5.65
C PRO A 127 13.26 9.07 7.02
N PRO A 128 13.73 8.38 8.08
CA PRO A 128 13.96 9.00 9.39
C PRO A 128 14.89 10.21 9.25
N GLY A 129 14.52 11.32 9.89
CA GLY A 129 15.34 12.54 9.91
C GLY A 129 15.24 13.43 8.67
N LEU A 130 14.52 13.04 7.61
CA LEU A 130 14.33 13.89 6.42
C LEU A 130 13.43 15.12 6.70
N GLY A 131 12.65 15.10 7.79
CA GLY A 131 11.78 16.21 8.19
C GLY A 131 10.84 16.69 7.08
N GLN A 132 10.56 18.00 7.03
CA GLN A 132 9.85 18.64 5.92
C GLN A 132 10.80 19.17 4.83
N SER A 133 12.03 18.64 4.74
CA SER A 133 12.95 19.13 3.70
C SER A 133 12.36 18.82 2.31
N GLN A 134 12.47 19.78 1.38
CA GLN A 134 12.03 19.59 0.00
C GLN A 134 12.99 18.71 -0.83
N GLN A 135 13.95 18.02 -0.20
CA GLN A 135 14.91 17.21 -0.92
C GLN A 135 14.28 15.88 -1.34
N LYS A 136 14.51 15.51 -2.61
CA LYS A 136 14.18 14.18 -3.10
C LYS A 136 15.00 13.12 -2.36
N PHE A 137 14.40 11.97 -2.09
CA PHE A 137 15.05 10.86 -1.38
C PHE A 137 14.92 9.52 -2.11
N ASP A 138 15.68 8.52 -1.65
CA ASP A 138 15.60 7.16 -2.18
C ASP A 138 14.38 6.47 -1.59
N ILE A 139 13.40 6.01 -2.37
CA ILE A 139 12.28 5.21 -1.85
C ILE A 139 12.71 3.85 -1.29
N ASN A 140 13.90 3.39 -1.67
CA ASN A 140 14.55 2.20 -1.15
C ASN A 140 15.48 2.50 0.03
N TRP A 141 15.40 3.70 0.65
CA TRP A 141 16.28 4.13 1.77
C TRP A 141 16.38 3.11 2.90
N ASP A 142 15.35 2.30 3.10
CA ASP A 142 15.27 1.31 4.17
C ASP A 142 15.94 -0.03 3.81
N TRP A 143 16.34 -0.22 2.55
CA TRP A 143 17.10 -1.37 2.07
C TRP A 143 18.62 -1.16 2.07
N ALA A 144 19.04 0.09 2.20
CA ALA A 144 20.44 0.48 2.33
C ALA A 144 21.02 0.18 3.73
#